data_AF-Q64Y56-F1
#
_entry.id   AF-Q64Y56-F1
#
_cell.length_a   1.000
_cell.length_b   1.000
_cell.length_c   1.000
_cell.angle_alpha   90.00
_cell.angle_beta   90.00
_cell.angle_gamma   90.00
#
_symmetry.space_group_name_H-M   'P 1'
#
loop_
_entity.id
_entity.type
_entity.pdbx_description
1 polymer ?
#
loop_
_entity_poly.entity_id
_entity_poly.type
_entity_poly.pdbx_seq_one_letter_code
_entity_poly.pdbx_strand_id
1 'polypeptide(L)' 'MELKTFIENFAAQFDETDESVFGAETVFKELEEWSSLIALSVIAMIDEEYDVRIKGEDIRSAHTIQDLYNVVRTKE' A
#
# COMPACT_ATOMS: atom_id res chain seq x y z
N MET A 1 -10.60 -5.92 7.10
CA MET A 1 -10.12 -5.98 5.68
C MET A 1 -9.44 -7.32 5.32
N GLU A 2 -9.56 -7.85 4.09
CA GLU A 2 -8.78 -9.02 3.60
C GLU A 2 -7.49 -8.59 2.86
N LEU A 3 -6.40 -9.37 3.01
CA LEU A 3 -5.10 -9.05 2.38
C LEU A 3 -5.16 -9.04 0.85
N LYS A 4 -5.92 -9.95 0.24
CA LYS A 4 -6.05 -10.02 -1.22
C LYS A 4 -6.65 -8.72 -1.78
N THR A 5 -7.75 -8.26 -1.21
CA THR A 5 -8.40 -7.00 -1.59
C THR A 5 -7.49 -5.80 -1.34
N PHE A 6 -6.70 -5.81 -0.27
CA PHE A 6 -5.73 -4.76 -0.02
C PHE A 6 -4.65 -4.70 -1.09
N ILE A 7 -4.12 -5.86 -1.52
CA ILE A 7 -3.13 -5.94 -2.60
C ILE A 7 -3.75 -5.44 -3.91
N GLU A 8 -4.99 -5.80 -4.22
CA GLU A 8 -5.71 -5.31 -5.42
C GLU A 8 -5.88 -3.78 -5.39
N ASN A 9 -6.37 -3.22 -4.28
CA ASN A 9 -6.52 -1.78 -4.11
C ASN A 9 -5.17 -1.03 -4.13
N PHE A 10 -4.12 -1.65 -3.60
CA PHE A 10 -2.76 -1.12 -3.63
C PHE A 10 -2.19 -1.12 -5.05
N ALA A 11 -2.33 -2.22 -5.79
CA ALA A 11 -1.90 -2.33 -7.18
C ALA A 11 -2.61 -1.31 -8.07
N ALA A 12 -3.89 -1.03 -7.80
CA ALA A 12 -4.66 -0.01 -8.52
C ALA A 12 -4.13 1.43 -8.35
N GLN A 13 -3.18 1.68 -7.43
CA GLN A 13 -2.51 2.99 -7.31
C GLN A 13 -1.36 3.15 -8.30
N PHE A 14 -1.02 2.09 -9.05
CA PHE A 14 0.05 2.04 -10.03
C PHE A 14 -0.58 1.88 -11.42
N ASP A 15 -0.13 2.70 -12.36
CA ASP A 15 -0.63 2.73 -13.74
C ASP A 15 0.23 1.85 -14.68
N GLU A 16 1.54 1.76 -14.43
CA GLU A 16 2.49 1.09 -15.32
C GLU A 16 2.83 -0.34 -14.86
N THR A 17 2.76 -0.60 -13.55
CA THR A 17 3.11 -1.90 -12.96
C THR A 17 1.92 -2.87 -13.01
N ASP A 18 2.13 -4.07 -13.57
CA ASP A 18 1.10 -5.11 -13.67
C ASP A 18 0.70 -5.66 -12.29
N GLU A 19 -0.60 -5.90 -12.07
CA GLU A 19 -1.16 -6.40 -10.81
C GLU A 19 -0.50 -7.72 -10.33
N SER A 20 -0.01 -8.55 -11.26
CA SER A 20 0.66 -9.81 -10.94
C SER A 20 2.01 -9.66 -10.24
N VAL A 21 2.62 -8.47 -10.30
CA VAL A 21 3.87 -8.13 -9.58
C VAL A 21 3.60 -7.88 -8.10
N PHE A 22 2.36 -7.53 -7.74
CA PHE A 22 1.99 -7.20 -6.37
C PHE A 22 1.61 -8.47 -5.61
N GLY A 23 2.39 -8.75 -4.56
CA GLY A 23 2.15 -9.81 -3.61
C GLY A 23 2.47 -9.35 -2.20
N ALA A 24 2.13 -10.18 -1.22
CA ALA A 24 2.34 -9.86 0.19
C ALA A 24 3.81 -9.50 0.49
N GLU A 25 4.75 -10.22 -0.11
CA GLU A 25 6.19 -10.05 0.10
C GLU A 25 6.83 -9.01 -0.83
N THR A 26 6.05 -8.38 -1.73
CA THR A 26 6.58 -7.39 -2.67
C THR A 26 7.07 -6.16 -1.92
N VAL A 27 8.34 -5.81 -2.14
CA VAL A 27 8.96 -4.59 -1.61
C VAL A 27 8.57 -3.42 -2.51
N PHE A 28 7.43 -2.81 -2.22
CA PHE A 28 6.83 -1.78 -3.08
C PHE A 28 7.73 -0.54 -3.28
N LYS A 29 8.69 -0.30 -2.38
CA LYS A 29 9.66 0.82 -2.50
C LYS A 29 10.75 0.59 -3.55
N GLU A 30 10.91 -0.65 -4.02
CA GLU A 30 11.86 -1.02 -5.07
C GLU A 30 11.21 -1.00 -6.47
N LEU A 31 9.88 -0.81 -6.53
CA LEU A 31 9.19 -0.64 -7.81
C LEU A 31 9.64 0.67 -8.47
N GLU A 32 9.90 0.63 -9.77
CA GLU A 32 10.38 1.78 -10.55
C GLU A 32 9.40 2.97 -10.47
N GLU A 33 8.10 2.66 -10.46
CA GLU A 33 7.02 3.63 -10.37
C GLU A 33 6.87 4.26 -8.98
N TRP A 34 7.50 3.67 -7.95
CA TRP A 34 7.38 4.16 -6.58
C TRP A 34 7.91 5.59 -6.44
N SER A 35 7.03 6.49 -6.00
CA SER A 35 7.35 7.89 -5.79
C SER A 35 6.58 8.46 -4.60
N SER A 36 6.91 9.69 -4.21
CA SER A 36 6.13 10.42 -3.19
C SER A 36 4.67 10.60 -3.58
N LEU A 37 4.34 10.65 -4.88
CA LEU A 37 2.97 10.75 -5.36
C LEU A 37 2.22 9.44 -5.12
N ILE A 38 2.80 8.30 -5.53
CA ILE A 38 2.23 6.98 -5.26
C ILE A 38 2.05 6.76 -3.74
N ALA A 39 3.04 7.17 -2.94
CA ALA A 39 2.91 7.09 -1.48
C ALA A 39 1.71 7.89 -0.95
N LEU A 40 1.43 9.07 -1.52
CA LEU A 40 0.25 9.87 -1.15
C LEU A 40 -1.05 9.23 -1.63
N SER A 41 -1.07 8.67 -2.85
CA SER A 41 -2.23 7.94 -3.38
C SER A 41 -2.57 6.74 -2.52
N VAL A 42 -1.58 5.97 -2.07
CA VAL A 42 -1.76 4.84 -1.14
C VAL A 42 -2.32 5.31 0.21
N ILE A 43 -1.84 6.43 0.76
CA ILE A 43 -2.40 6.98 2.02
C ILE A 43 -3.86 7.37 1.82
N ALA A 44 -4.19 8.06 0.73
CA ALA A 44 -5.56 8.48 0.42
C ALA A 44 -6.48 7.27 0.22
N MET A 45 -6.04 6.26 -0.54
CA MET A 45 -6.76 5.00 -0.73
C MET A 45 -7.10 4.34 0.61
N ILE A 46 -6.15 4.32 1.56
CA ILE A 46 -6.37 3.69 2.86
C ILE A 46 -7.35 4.48 3.74
N ASP A 47 -7.28 5.82 3.70
CA ASP A 47 -8.22 6.70 4.40
C ASP A 47 -9.64 6.57 3.83
N GLU A 48 -9.78 6.49 2.51
CA GLU A 48 -11.08 6.42 1.83
C GLU A 48 -11.74 5.02 1.90
N GLU A 49 -10.98 3.95 1.65
CA GLU A 49 -11.53 2.59 1.56
C GLU A 49 -11.71 1.92 2.94
N TYR A 50 -10.87 2.30 3.91
CA TYR A 50 -10.81 1.61 5.20
C TYR A 50 -11.05 2.54 6.40
N ASP A 51 -11.24 3.85 6.20
CA ASP A 51 -11.36 4.86 7.28
C ASP A 51 -10.15 4.84 8.25
N VAL A 52 -8.99 4.40 7.76
CA VAL A 52 -7.75 4.30 8.56
C VAL A 52 -6.78 5.40 8.17
N ARG A 53 -6.40 6.22 9.16
CA ARG A 53 -5.39 7.26 8.96
C ARG A 53 -3.99 6.77 9.25
N ILE A 54 -3.20 6.60 8.21
CA ILE A 54 -1.76 6.37 8.29
C ILE A 54 -0.97 7.63 7.95
N LYS A 55 0.24 7.75 8.51
CA LYS A 55 1.17 8.85 8.23
C LYS A 55 2.26 8.39 7.28
N GLY A 56 2.96 9.34 6.66
CA GLY A 56 4.14 9.02 5.84
C GLY A 56 5.23 8.26 6.61
N GLU A 57 5.32 8.42 7.93
CA GLU A 57 6.22 7.63 8.78
C GLU A 57 5.83 6.14 8.84
N ASP A 58 4.53 5.84 8.88
CA ASP A 58 4.01 4.48 8.87
C ASP A 58 4.41 3.76 7.56
N ILE A 59 4.20 4.41 6.40
CA ILE A 59 4.66 3.89 5.09
C ILE A 59 6.19 3.75 5.04
N ARG A 60 6.94 4.71 5.58
CA ARG A 60 8.41 4.63 5.61
C ARG A 60 8.90 3.46 6.45
N SER A 61 8.16 3.06 7.49
CA SER A 61 8.50 1.91 8.32
C SER A 61 8.13 0.56 7.70
N ALA A 62 7.08 0.51 6.87
CA ALA A 62 6.66 -0.69 6.15
C ALA A 62 7.56 -0.98 4.94
N HIS A 63 8.06 -2.20 4.77
CA HIS A 63 8.92 -2.54 3.62
C HIS A 63 8.14 -3.27 2.54
N THR A 64 7.29 -4.20 2.96
CA THR A 64 6.45 -5.01 2.08
C THR A 64 4.99 -4.59 2.14
N ILE A 65 4.20 -5.00 1.14
CA ILE A 65 2.74 -4.76 1.14
C ILE A 65 2.10 -5.40 2.37
N GLN A 66 2.59 -6.58 2.79
CA GLN A 66 2.16 -7.25 4.01
C GLN A 66 2.43 -6.42 5.27
N ASP A 67 3.60 -5.77 5.37
CA ASP A 67 3.91 -4.89 6.49
C ASP A 67 2.94 -3.72 6.55
N LEU A 68 2.67 -3.09 5.39
CA LEU A 68 1.76 -1.97 5.31
C LEU A 68 0.34 -2.39 5.71
N TYR A 69 -0.15 -3.52 5.19
CA TYR A 69 -1.42 -4.10 5.58
C TYR A 69 -1.51 -4.35 7.09
N ASN A 70 -0.44 -4.88 7.71
CA ASN A 70 -0.40 -5.08 9.15
C ASN A 70 -0.48 -3.77 9.92
N VAL A 71 0.20 -2.72 9.45
CA VAL A 71 0.11 -1.39 10.07
C VAL A 71 -1.32 -0.85 10.00
N VAL A 72 -1.98 -0.96 8.84
CA VAL A 72 -3.40 -0.56 8.70
C VAL A 72 -4.27 -1.35 9.66
N ARG A 73 -4.12 -2.68 9.72
CA ARG A 73 -4.88 -3.55 10.62
C ARG A 73 -4.69 -3.27 12.11
N THR A 74 -3.56 -2.71 12.52
CA THR A 74 -3.37 -2.32 13.93
C THR A 74 -4.11 -1.03 14.29
N LYS A 75 -4.60 -0.30 13.29
CA LYS A 75 -5.30 0.99 13.42
C LYS A 75 -6.77 0.94 12.95
N GLU A 76 -7.18 -0.12 12.24
CA GLU A 76 -8.57 -0.56 12.00
C GLU A 76 -9.24 -0.95 13.34
#